data_AF-A0A5Z4R342-F1
#
_entry.id   AF-A0A5Z4R342-F1
#
_cell.length_a   1.000
_cell.length_b   1.000
_cell.length_c   1.000
_cell.angle_alpha   90.00
_cell.angle_beta   90.00
_cell.angle_gamma   90.00
#
_symmetry.space_group_name_H-M   'P 1'
#
loop_
_entity.id
_entity.type
_entity.pdbx_description
1 polymer ?
#
loop_
_entity_poly.entity_id
_entity_poly.type
_entity_poly.pdbx_seq_one_letter_code
_entity_poly.pdbx_strand_id
1 'polypeptide(L)'
;MVKDELEEFSKLADQYIITCDHASLAALVESYTKQDFTFSHPLYEAHYLYCLGNCYSKLYETRKTEWYSDDLMKSVIFYRKAIHTLPKANWQEHVNNIHAYDSLRSMIETNLANRLSSQGRALCCIPHYDKAISIDNNPVAIISKANNELFLGNSLYDEGHSEYHYFIAYNLLKKGLDNFKKQYPEQKESLEDGGRLHNFQKWFEDNFEISSFDYFMKYTEKLTSIKQKKYFEWCAKNKLFLNDLNDVCDYQITYQDIFSLPSFIQSLNGALTMHEELSYHGNYDELKNDYCYARYLIYSSKDIPDDAPHIFNSTFQHVEDMTYSINNLKVAQYKSAFRIIYSLFDKIAYLISHF
;
A
#
# COMPACT_ATOMS: atom_id res chain seq x y z
N MET A 1 -0.18 31.79 5.14
CA MET A 1 1.23 31.42 5.11
C MET A 1 1.81 31.65 3.73
N VAL A 2 2.78 32.57 3.66
CA VAL A 2 3.59 32.82 2.46
C VAL A 2 4.85 31.96 2.48
N LYS A 3 5.59 31.92 1.36
CA LYS A 3 6.74 31.03 1.16
C LYS A 3 7.79 31.16 2.26
N ASP A 4 8.13 32.38 2.68
CA ASP A 4 9.20 32.63 3.64
C ASP A 4 8.86 32.10 5.04
N GLU A 5 7.61 32.28 5.49
CA GLU A 5 7.11 31.73 6.77
C GLU A 5 7.16 30.20 6.79
N LEU A 6 6.84 29.57 5.65
CA LEU A 6 6.92 28.11 5.49
C LEU A 6 8.37 27.62 5.51
N GLU A 7 9.29 28.33 4.86
CA GLU A 7 10.71 27.99 4.92
C GLU A 7 11.28 28.12 6.33
N GLU A 8 10.83 29.11 7.11
CA GLU A 8 11.22 29.27 8.51
C GLU A 8 10.72 28.10 9.35
N PHE A 9 9.44 27.72 9.21
CA PHE A 9 8.88 26.53 9.87
C PHE A 9 9.67 25.27 9.54
N SER A 10 9.94 25.02 8.25
CA SER A 10 10.68 23.83 7.82
C SER A 10 12.11 23.80 8.38
N LYS A 11 12.82 24.93 8.36
CA LYS A 11 14.19 25.02 8.90
C LYS A 11 14.23 24.75 10.40
N LEU A 12 13.29 25.31 11.16
CA LEU A 12 13.18 25.06 12.60
C LEU A 12 12.84 23.61 12.91
N ALA A 13 11.90 23.02 12.15
CA ALA A 13 11.57 21.61 12.27
C ALA A 13 12.79 20.71 12.01
N ASP A 14 13.51 20.94 10.90
CA ASP A 14 14.72 20.19 10.55
C ASP A 14 15.80 20.35 11.62
N GLN A 15 16.01 21.56 12.13
CA GLN A 15 16.96 21.81 13.22
C GLN A 15 16.64 20.95 14.43
N TYR A 16 15.38 20.94 14.91
CA TYR A 16 14.98 20.15 16.07
C TYR A 16 15.05 18.63 15.81
N ILE A 17 14.77 18.20 14.58
CA ILE A 17 14.91 16.78 14.18
C ILE A 17 16.37 16.36 14.24
N ILE A 18 17.29 17.17 13.69
CA ILE A 18 18.73 16.89 13.65
C ILE A 18 19.35 16.93 15.05
N THR A 19 19.00 17.92 15.87
CA THR A 19 19.50 18.03 17.25
C THR A 19 18.80 17.09 18.23
N CYS A 20 17.82 16.31 17.76
CA CYS A 20 16.98 15.44 18.58
C CYS A 20 16.26 16.19 19.74
N ASP A 21 15.90 17.47 19.53
CA ASP A 21 15.14 18.25 20.52
C ASP A 21 13.64 18.01 20.37
N HIS A 22 13.19 16.89 20.95
CA HIS A 22 11.82 16.43 20.82
C HIS A 22 10.79 17.32 21.54
N ALA A 23 11.19 17.99 22.62
CA ALA A 23 10.31 18.88 23.37
C ALA A 23 9.98 20.14 22.56
N SER A 24 11.02 20.76 21.98
CA SER A 24 10.85 21.92 21.11
C SER A 24 10.11 21.55 19.82
N LEU A 25 10.37 20.37 19.24
CA LEU A 25 9.63 19.88 18.07
C LEU A 25 8.13 19.71 18.37
N ALA A 26 7.78 19.13 19.52
CA ALA A 26 6.38 18.95 19.91
C ALA A 26 5.67 20.30 20.11
N ALA A 27 6.32 21.25 20.80
CA ALA A 27 5.80 22.60 20.99
C ALA A 27 5.63 23.36 19.66
N LEU A 28 6.57 23.19 18.73
CA LEU A 28 6.49 23.75 17.38
C LEU A 28 5.26 23.21 16.65
N VAL A 29 5.11 21.89 16.57
CA VAL A 29 3.96 21.26 15.89
C VAL A 29 2.64 21.66 16.51
N GLU A 30 2.55 21.75 17.84
CA GLU A 30 1.33 22.18 18.54
C GLU A 30 0.95 23.63 18.19
N SER A 31 1.93 24.53 18.13
CA SER A 31 1.67 25.94 17.78
C SER A 31 1.18 26.11 16.34
N TYR A 32 1.71 25.30 15.41
CA TYR A 32 1.30 25.31 14.00
C TYR A 32 0.03 24.53 13.71
N THR A 33 -0.42 23.61 14.57
CA THR A 33 -1.67 22.86 14.34
C THR A 33 -2.90 23.51 14.98
N LYS A 34 -2.69 24.45 15.91
CA LYS A 34 -3.77 25.24 16.55
C LYS A 34 -4.21 26.46 15.73
N GLN A 35 -3.44 26.84 14.72
CA GLN A 35 -3.71 28.02 13.90
C GLN A 35 -4.31 27.62 12.56
N ASP A 36 -5.27 28.41 12.09
CA ASP A 36 -5.79 28.29 10.73
C ASP A 36 -4.93 29.11 9.77
N PHE A 37 -4.31 28.43 8.81
CA PHE A 37 -3.49 29.07 7.79
C PHE A 37 -4.21 29.12 6.45
N THR A 38 -4.23 30.30 5.82
CA THR A 38 -4.59 30.45 4.41
C THR A 38 -3.33 30.42 3.56
N PHE A 39 -3.24 29.53 2.58
CA PHE A 39 -2.06 29.39 1.72
C PHE A 39 -2.24 30.14 0.41
N SER A 40 -1.19 30.81 -0.04
CA SER A 40 -1.21 31.53 -1.32
C SER A 40 -1.17 30.61 -2.54
N HIS A 41 -0.76 29.35 -2.36
CA HIS A 41 -0.67 28.35 -3.42
C HIS A 41 -0.79 26.93 -2.84
N PRO A 42 -1.49 25.97 -3.52
CA PRO A 42 -1.64 24.58 -3.05
C PRO A 42 -0.32 23.86 -2.76
N LEU A 43 0.74 24.14 -3.54
CA LEU A 43 2.10 23.65 -3.26
C LEU A 43 2.59 23.98 -1.84
N TYR A 44 2.33 25.19 -1.35
CA TYR A 44 2.78 25.60 -0.02
C TYR A 44 1.99 24.90 1.08
N GLU A 45 0.69 24.70 0.86
CA GLU A 45 -0.15 23.91 1.75
C GLU A 45 0.33 22.44 1.78
N ALA A 46 0.58 21.84 0.63
CA ALA A 46 1.10 20.48 0.55
C ALA A 46 2.47 20.34 1.23
N HIS A 47 3.37 21.31 1.05
CA HIS A 47 4.68 21.32 1.69
C HIS A 47 4.58 21.49 3.21
N TYR A 48 3.71 22.38 3.70
CA TYR A 48 3.39 22.50 5.12
C TYR A 48 2.88 21.18 5.72
N LEU A 49 1.91 20.54 5.06
CA LEU A 49 1.34 19.25 5.47
C LEU A 49 2.42 18.15 5.47
N TYR A 50 3.31 18.14 4.48
CA TYR A 50 4.45 17.23 4.43
C TYR A 50 5.41 17.43 5.61
N CYS A 51 5.79 18.68 5.92
CA CYS A 51 6.64 19.00 7.07
C CYS A 51 5.99 18.55 8.39
N LEU A 52 4.68 18.75 8.57
CA LEU A 52 3.96 18.20 9.73
C LEU A 52 4.03 16.67 9.79
N GLY A 53 3.86 16.00 8.65
CA GLY A 53 4.02 14.55 8.53
C GLY A 53 5.40 14.08 9.01
N ASN A 54 6.46 14.77 8.60
CA ASN A 54 7.83 14.48 9.02
C ASN A 54 8.02 14.69 10.53
N CYS A 55 7.49 15.80 11.08
CA CYS A 55 7.59 16.09 12.51
C CYS A 55 6.90 15.02 13.35
N TYR A 56 5.66 14.65 13.01
CA TYR A 56 4.93 13.59 13.71
C TYR A 56 5.59 12.23 13.55
N SER A 57 6.14 11.94 12.36
CA SER A 57 6.94 10.74 12.13
C SER A 57 8.11 10.65 13.10
N LYS A 58 8.83 11.77 13.32
CA LYS A 58 9.95 11.82 14.25
C LYS A 58 9.53 11.72 15.71
N LEU A 59 8.45 12.41 16.10
CA LEU A 59 7.89 12.35 17.46
C LEU A 59 7.47 10.92 17.84
N TYR A 60 6.90 10.18 16.88
CA TYR A 60 6.57 8.77 17.06
C TYR A 60 7.82 7.90 17.30
N GLU A 61 8.87 8.04 16.48
CA GLU A 61 10.11 7.25 16.60
C GLU A 61 10.74 7.34 17.99
N THR A 62 10.68 8.52 18.61
CA THR A 62 11.19 8.75 19.97
C THR A 62 10.36 8.04 21.03
N ARG A 63 9.03 8.06 20.89
CA ARG A 63 8.12 7.53 21.92
C ARG A 63 8.00 6.01 21.87
N LYS A 64 8.24 5.39 20.70
CA LYS A 64 8.07 3.93 20.45
C LYS A 64 6.79 3.36 21.07
N THR A 65 5.73 4.16 21.04
CA THR A 65 4.40 3.78 21.50
C THR A 65 3.83 2.68 20.60
N GLU A 66 2.76 2.03 21.07
CA GLU A 66 2.08 0.97 20.33
C GLU A 66 1.69 1.37 18.90
N TRP A 67 1.41 0.37 18.06
CA TRP A 67 1.11 0.53 16.63
C TRP A 67 -0.08 1.46 16.32
N TYR A 68 -0.92 1.78 17.31
CA TYR A 68 -2.04 2.71 17.23
C TYR A 68 -1.74 4.12 17.80
N SER A 69 -0.46 4.49 17.92
CA SER A 69 -0.05 5.82 18.38
C SER A 69 -0.69 6.95 17.57
N ASP A 70 -1.18 7.97 18.28
CA ASP A 70 -1.78 9.16 17.67
C ASP A 70 -0.77 9.91 16.78
N ASP A 71 0.50 10.00 17.19
CA ASP A 71 1.56 10.64 16.38
C ASP A 71 1.78 9.89 15.07
N LEU A 72 1.78 8.55 15.13
CA LEU A 72 1.93 7.71 13.95
C LEU A 72 0.74 7.87 12.99
N MET A 73 -0.49 7.85 13.52
CA MET A 73 -1.69 8.06 12.72
C MET A 73 -1.71 9.45 12.08
N LYS A 74 -1.36 10.48 12.85
CA LYS A 74 -1.23 11.86 12.34
C LYS A 74 -0.22 11.94 11.21
N SER A 75 0.96 11.31 11.33
CA SER A 75 1.96 11.32 10.26
C SER A 75 1.39 10.81 8.94
N VAL A 76 0.68 9.68 8.95
CA VAL A 76 0.03 9.10 7.76
C VAL A 76 -1.08 10.00 7.22
N ILE A 77 -1.92 10.57 8.10
CA ILE A 77 -2.98 11.49 7.70
C ILE A 77 -2.40 12.73 7.02
N PHE A 78 -1.36 13.33 7.58
CA PHE A 78 -0.74 14.53 7.02
C PHE A 78 -0.08 14.26 5.67
N TYR A 79 0.62 13.13 5.49
CA TYR A 79 1.14 12.76 4.16
C TYR A 79 0.02 12.53 3.13
N ARG A 80 -1.08 11.89 3.51
CA ARG A 80 -2.24 11.69 2.62
C ARG A 80 -2.89 13.02 2.22
N LYS A 81 -3.06 13.92 3.19
CA LYS A 81 -3.54 15.29 2.94
C LYS A 81 -2.58 16.01 1.98
N ALA A 82 -1.28 15.95 2.22
CA ALA A 82 -0.27 16.57 1.36
C ALA A 82 -0.34 16.07 -0.09
N ILE A 83 -0.44 14.75 -0.31
CA ILE A 83 -0.62 14.15 -1.66
C ILE A 83 -1.90 14.63 -2.34
N HIS A 84 -2.99 14.75 -1.59
CA HIS A 84 -4.29 15.17 -2.12
C HIS A 84 -4.32 16.66 -2.48
N THR A 85 -3.72 17.50 -1.65
CA THR A 85 -3.59 18.94 -1.86
C THR A 85 -2.66 19.27 -3.03
N LEU A 86 -1.63 18.45 -3.25
CA LEU A 86 -0.68 18.64 -4.34
C LEU A 86 -1.37 18.60 -5.71
N PRO A 87 -1.26 19.65 -6.53
CA PRO A 87 -1.81 19.66 -7.87
C PRO A 87 -1.33 18.44 -8.69
N LYS A 88 -2.21 17.97 -9.57
CA LYS A 88 -1.78 17.09 -10.67
C LYS A 88 -1.13 18.00 -11.71
N ALA A 89 0.07 17.65 -12.16
CA ALA A 89 0.77 18.42 -13.17
C ALA A 89 -0.15 18.68 -14.38
N ASN A 90 -0.37 19.96 -14.68
CA ASN A 90 -1.10 20.39 -15.86
C ASN A 90 -0.08 20.85 -16.92
N TRP A 91 -0.30 20.49 -18.18
CA TRP A 91 0.54 20.89 -19.31
C TRP A 91 0.58 22.42 -19.53
N GLN A 92 -0.35 23.16 -18.91
CA GLN A 92 -0.40 24.62 -18.90
C GLN A 92 0.43 25.26 -17.77
N GLU A 93 0.94 24.47 -16.82
CA GLU A 93 1.77 24.99 -15.72
C GLU A 93 3.21 25.25 -16.17
N HIS A 94 3.84 26.24 -15.54
CA HIS A 94 5.26 26.50 -15.74
C HIS A 94 6.09 25.27 -15.35
N VAL A 95 7.06 24.91 -16.20
CA VAL A 95 7.93 23.74 -16.04
C VAL A 95 8.58 23.66 -14.65
N ASN A 96 9.00 24.80 -14.07
CA ASN A 96 9.57 24.84 -12.73
C ASN A 96 8.58 24.41 -11.63
N ASN A 97 7.30 24.70 -11.80
CA ASN A 97 6.26 24.28 -10.87
C ASN A 97 6.01 22.78 -11.00
N ILE A 98 5.97 22.25 -12.22
CA ILE A 98 5.85 20.81 -12.47
C ILE A 98 6.98 20.05 -11.77
N HIS A 99 8.23 20.49 -11.94
CA HIS A 99 9.38 19.89 -11.24
C HIS A 99 9.27 19.97 -9.72
N ALA A 100 8.82 21.10 -9.16
CA ALA A 100 8.61 21.24 -7.73
C ALA A 100 7.51 20.29 -7.21
N TYR A 101 6.44 20.10 -7.99
CA TYR A 101 5.34 19.22 -7.63
C TYR A 101 5.77 17.76 -7.64
N ASP A 102 6.50 17.36 -8.68
CA ASP A 102 7.01 16.01 -8.83
C ASP A 102 8.04 15.68 -7.74
N SER A 103 8.97 16.60 -7.47
CA SER A 103 9.96 16.44 -6.39
C SER A 103 9.28 16.28 -5.02
N LEU A 104 8.34 17.17 -4.69
CA LEU A 104 7.61 17.07 -3.43
C LEU A 104 6.75 15.80 -3.36
N ARG A 105 6.09 15.42 -4.46
CA ARG A 105 5.31 14.18 -4.54
C ARG A 105 6.20 12.96 -4.31
N SER A 106 7.36 12.87 -4.95
CA SER A 106 8.32 11.77 -4.74
C SER A 106 8.71 11.64 -3.27
N MET A 107 8.99 12.76 -2.59
CA MET A 107 9.30 12.76 -1.16
C MET A 107 8.13 12.31 -0.28
N ILE A 108 6.92 12.83 -0.52
CA ILE A 108 5.75 12.46 0.29
C ILE A 108 5.39 10.98 0.10
N GLU A 109 5.37 10.50 -1.15
CA GLU A 109 5.06 9.10 -1.47
C GLU A 109 6.06 8.16 -0.77
N THR A 110 7.35 8.51 -0.80
CA THR A 110 8.41 7.74 -0.11
C THR A 110 8.18 7.69 1.41
N ASN A 111 7.93 8.84 2.05
CA ASN A 111 7.77 8.91 3.49
C ASN A 111 6.46 8.26 3.96
N LEU A 112 5.38 8.41 3.19
CA LEU A 112 4.13 7.71 3.43
C LEU A 112 4.33 6.19 3.35
N ALA A 113 5.00 5.70 2.30
CA ALA A 113 5.32 4.29 2.13
C ALA A 113 6.15 3.75 3.30
N ASN A 114 7.18 4.47 3.73
CA ASN A 114 8.01 4.12 4.88
C ASN A 114 7.16 3.98 6.16
N ARG A 115 6.22 4.91 6.40
CA ARG A 115 5.34 4.84 7.57
C ARG A 115 4.35 3.69 7.49
N LEU A 116 3.75 3.45 6.34
CA LEU A 116 2.87 2.29 6.12
C LEU A 116 3.63 0.97 6.35
N SER A 117 4.83 0.83 5.80
CA SER A 117 5.68 -0.34 5.99
C SER A 117 6.01 -0.56 7.46
N SER A 118 6.39 0.49 8.20
CA SER A 118 6.66 0.40 9.65
C SER A 118 5.46 -0.02 10.51
N GLN A 119 4.23 0.12 10.00
CA GLN A 119 3.00 -0.35 10.64
C GLN A 119 2.66 -1.82 10.31
N GLY A 120 3.52 -2.52 9.57
CA GLY A 120 3.23 -3.85 9.05
C GLY A 120 2.31 -3.84 7.83
N ARG A 121 1.97 -2.67 7.27
CA ARG A 121 1.14 -2.54 6.06
C ARG A 121 2.01 -2.71 4.80
N ALA A 122 2.72 -3.83 4.74
CA ALA A 122 3.79 -4.11 3.80
C ALA A 122 3.33 -4.23 2.33
N LEU A 123 2.06 -4.57 2.09
CA LEU A 123 1.50 -4.54 0.72
C LEU A 123 1.00 -3.14 0.36
N CYS A 124 0.39 -2.41 1.31
CA CYS A 124 -0.16 -1.08 1.05
C CYS A 124 0.89 -0.02 0.71
N CYS A 125 2.15 -0.21 1.10
CA CYS A 125 3.22 0.75 0.84
C CYS A 125 3.80 0.62 -0.59
N ILE A 126 3.67 -0.54 -1.25
CA ILE A 126 4.28 -0.83 -2.55
C ILE A 126 3.87 0.18 -3.64
N PRO A 127 2.56 0.51 -3.83
CA PRO A 127 2.16 1.47 -4.85
C PRO A 127 2.75 2.87 -4.64
N HIS A 128 2.98 3.26 -3.38
CA HIS A 128 3.59 4.54 -3.03
C HIS A 128 5.10 4.55 -3.34
N TYR A 129 5.81 3.46 -3.04
CA TYR A 129 7.21 3.31 -3.50
C TYR A 129 7.30 3.33 -5.02
N ASP A 130 6.46 2.56 -5.73
CA ASP A 130 6.45 2.54 -7.19
C ASP A 130 6.17 3.91 -7.77
N LYS A 131 5.25 4.66 -7.16
CA LYS A 131 4.96 6.02 -7.59
C LYS A 131 6.18 6.93 -7.43
N ALA A 132 6.85 6.92 -6.28
CA ALA A 132 8.07 7.70 -6.06
C ALA A 132 9.19 7.33 -7.05
N ILE A 133 9.44 6.02 -7.23
CA ILE A 133 10.46 5.51 -8.16
C ILE A 133 10.15 5.93 -9.60
N SER A 134 8.87 5.95 -10.00
CA SER A 134 8.46 6.34 -11.35
C SER A 134 8.69 7.83 -11.66
N ILE A 135 8.75 8.69 -10.64
CA ILE A 135 8.88 10.14 -10.80
C ILE A 135 10.34 10.51 -11.10
N ASP A 136 11.28 10.08 -10.25
CA ASP A 136 12.67 10.56 -10.31
C ASP A 136 13.71 9.47 -10.00
N ASN A 137 13.31 8.19 -10.00
CA ASN A 137 14.13 7.08 -9.51
C ASN A 137 14.66 7.35 -8.09
N ASN A 138 13.81 7.86 -7.20
CA ASN A 138 14.15 8.18 -5.81
C ASN A 138 14.95 7.03 -5.14
N PRO A 139 16.24 7.24 -4.84
CA PRO A 139 17.08 6.18 -4.28
C PRO A 139 16.57 5.67 -2.92
N VAL A 140 15.98 6.56 -2.12
CA VAL A 140 15.41 6.20 -0.82
C VAL A 140 14.22 5.27 -1.02
N ALA A 141 13.32 5.58 -1.95
CA ALA A 141 12.18 4.72 -2.26
C ALA A 141 12.63 3.34 -2.78
N ILE A 142 13.67 3.29 -3.61
CA ILE A 142 14.22 2.02 -4.14
C ILE A 142 14.73 1.13 -2.99
N ILE A 143 15.55 1.68 -2.09
CA ILE A 143 16.14 0.93 -0.98
C ILE A 143 15.09 0.57 0.08
N SER A 144 14.15 1.48 0.37
CA SER A 144 13.02 1.19 1.27
C SER A 144 12.10 0.12 0.71
N LYS A 145 11.80 0.15 -0.60
CA LYS A 145 11.05 -0.92 -1.25
C LYS A 145 11.80 -2.25 -1.14
N ALA A 146 13.11 -2.27 -1.43
CA ALA A 146 13.91 -3.49 -1.29
C ALA A 146 13.83 -4.09 0.13
N ASN A 147 13.94 -3.26 1.17
CA ASN A 147 13.75 -3.71 2.55
C ASN A 147 12.34 -4.28 2.82
N ASN A 148 11.31 -3.65 2.24
CA ASN A 148 9.94 -4.12 2.35
C ASN A 148 9.74 -5.48 1.66
N GLU A 149 10.36 -5.68 0.48
CA GLU A 149 10.36 -6.97 -0.21
C GLU A 149 11.08 -8.05 0.60
N LEU A 150 12.21 -7.72 1.24
CA LEU A 150 12.88 -8.64 2.16
C LEU A 150 11.96 -9.00 3.34
N PHE A 151 11.25 -8.02 3.90
CA PHE A 151 10.29 -8.29 4.98
C PHE A 151 9.18 -9.24 4.52
N LEU A 152 8.60 -9.01 3.33
CA LEU A 152 7.58 -9.89 2.74
C LEU A 152 8.13 -11.30 2.52
N GLY A 153 9.28 -11.43 1.85
CA GLY A 153 9.88 -12.75 1.59
C GLY A 153 10.21 -13.53 2.87
N ASN A 154 10.56 -12.85 3.96
CA ASN A 154 10.77 -13.52 5.25
C ASN A 154 9.47 -13.89 6.00
N SER A 155 8.32 -13.35 5.57
CA SER A 155 7.04 -13.51 6.25
C SER A 155 6.08 -14.48 5.54
N LEU A 156 6.37 -14.85 4.31
CA LEU A 156 5.53 -15.73 3.49
C LEU A 156 5.80 -17.20 3.81
N TYR A 157 4.75 -18.02 3.76
CA TYR A 157 4.82 -19.46 3.98
C TYR A 157 5.22 -20.25 2.74
N ASP A 158 5.06 -19.69 1.55
CA ASP A 158 5.40 -20.31 0.27
C ASP A 158 6.84 -19.96 -0.10
N GLU A 159 7.73 -20.96 -0.13
CA GLU A 159 9.16 -20.76 -0.39
C GLU A 159 9.42 -20.15 -1.77
N GLY A 160 8.69 -20.56 -2.81
CA GLY A 160 8.88 -20.04 -4.16
C GLY A 160 8.49 -18.56 -4.28
N HIS A 161 7.44 -18.16 -3.57
CA HIS A 161 7.04 -16.75 -3.46
C HIS A 161 8.06 -15.94 -2.66
N SER A 162 8.52 -16.47 -1.52
CA SER A 162 9.57 -15.86 -0.71
C SER A 162 10.85 -15.60 -1.51
N GLU A 163 11.30 -16.59 -2.26
CA GLU A 163 12.47 -16.47 -3.16
C GLU A 163 12.25 -15.43 -4.26
N TYR A 164 11.03 -15.33 -4.81
CA TYR A 164 10.74 -14.30 -5.80
C TYR A 164 10.79 -12.89 -5.20
N HIS A 165 10.28 -12.69 -3.98
CA HIS A 165 10.45 -11.42 -3.28
C HIS A 165 11.92 -11.09 -3.01
N TYR A 166 12.77 -12.08 -2.69
CA TYR A 166 14.22 -11.88 -2.62
C TYR A 166 14.82 -11.47 -3.96
N PHE A 167 14.38 -12.06 -5.07
CA PHE A 167 14.80 -11.67 -6.41
C PHE A 167 14.42 -10.21 -6.74
N ILE A 168 13.20 -9.79 -6.40
CA ILE A 168 12.77 -8.39 -6.57
C ILE A 168 13.61 -7.46 -5.69
N ALA A 169 13.85 -7.81 -4.43
CA ALA A 169 14.71 -7.05 -3.53
C ALA A 169 16.13 -6.90 -4.12
N TYR A 170 16.72 -7.98 -4.60
CA TYR A 170 18.05 -7.99 -5.22
C TYR A 170 18.13 -7.04 -6.43
N ASN A 171 17.14 -7.07 -7.32
CA ASN A 171 17.08 -6.18 -8.48
C ASN A 171 16.93 -4.70 -8.07
N LEU A 172 16.13 -4.41 -7.04
CA LEU A 172 16.01 -3.06 -6.49
C LEU A 172 17.33 -2.59 -5.90
N LEU A 173 18.07 -3.45 -5.17
CA LEU A 173 19.37 -3.08 -4.61
C LEU A 173 20.40 -2.78 -5.70
N LYS A 174 20.44 -3.57 -6.79
CA LYS A 174 21.26 -3.23 -7.98
C LYS A 174 20.94 -1.85 -8.53
N LYS A 175 19.66 -1.53 -8.70
CA LYS A 175 19.20 -0.21 -9.16
C LYS A 175 19.55 0.91 -8.16
N GLY A 176 19.55 0.61 -6.87
CA GLY A 176 19.97 1.52 -5.80
C GLY A 176 21.46 1.87 -5.86
N LEU A 177 22.31 0.87 -6.16
CA LEU A 177 23.75 1.04 -6.34
C LEU A 177 24.11 1.92 -7.54
N ASP A 178 23.36 1.85 -8.64
CA ASP A 178 23.53 2.76 -9.79
C ASP A 178 23.34 4.24 -9.40
N ASN A 179 22.57 4.49 -8.33
CA ASN A 179 22.31 5.82 -7.78
C ASN A 179 23.07 6.10 -6.47
N PHE A 180 24.05 5.28 -6.10
CA PHE A 180 24.77 5.35 -4.81
C PHE A 180 25.34 6.75 -4.53
N LYS A 181 25.85 7.44 -5.56
CA LYS A 181 26.41 8.80 -5.42
C LYS A 181 25.40 9.85 -5.00
N LYS A 182 24.10 9.64 -5.28
CA LYS A 182 23.00 10.57 -4.92
C LYS A 182 22.48 10.36 -3.50
N GLN A 183 22.92 9.31 -2.81
CA GLN A 183 22.46 8.97 -1.47
C GLN A 183 23.22 9.77 -0.40
N TYR A 184 22.52 10.10 0.69
CA TYR A 184 23.11 10.66 1.90
C TYR A 184 23.96 9.61 2.64
N PRO A 185 24.96 10.00 3.45
CA PRO A 185 25.83 9.06 4.17
C PRO A 185 25.07 8.00 4.98
N GLU A 186 24.00 8.40 5.69
CA GLU A 186 23.18 7.52 6.53
C GLU A 186 22.44 6.44 5.72
N GLN A 187 22.24 6.69 4.42
CA GLN A 187 21.56 5.75 3.51
C GLN A 187 22.53 4.70 2.96
N LYS A 188 23.84 5.00 2.97
CA LYS A 188 24.88 4.15 2.39
C LYS A 188 25.32 3.02 3.32
N GLU A 189 25.25 3.22 4.63
CA GLU A 189 25.76 2.27 5.63
C GLU A 189 25.27 0.83 5.39
N SER A 190 23.99 0.65 5.06
CA SER A 190 23.41 -0.68 4.82
C SER A 190 23.88 -1.35 3.52
N LEU A 191 24.36 -0.56 2.55
CA LEU A 191 24.83 -0.98 1.23
C LEU A 191 26.36 -1.10 1.13
N GLU A 192 27.10 -0.56 2.10
CA GLU A 192 28.56 -0.65 2.16
C GLU A 192 29.03 -2.05 2.60
N ASP A 193 30.32 -2.34 2.41
CA ASP A 193 30.87 -3.67 2.72
C ASP A 193 30.68 -4.02 4.19
N GLY A 194 30.08 -5.19 4.44
CA GLY A 194 29.66 -5.64 5.77
C GLY A 194 28.27 -5.17 6.21
N GLY A 195 27.63 -4.25 5.47
CA GLY A 195 26.26 -3.79 5.72
C GLY A 195 25.20 -4.89 5.47
N ARG A 196 24.03 -4.76 6.10
CA ARG A 196 22.96 -5.77 6.02
C ARG A 196 22.53 -6.08 4.58
N LEU A 197 22.30 -5.05 3.75
CA LEU A 197 21.81 -5.22 2.39
C LEU A 197 22.91 -5.73 1.46
N HIS A 198 24.15 -5.30 1.68
CA HIS A 198 25.32 -5.85 0.99
C HIS A 198 25.51 -7.35 1.28
N ASN A 199 25.40 -7.76 2.54
CA ASN A 199 25.48 -9.16 2.92
C ASN A 199 24.34 -9.99 2.31
N PHE A 200 23.12 -9.42 2.23
CA PHE A 200 22.02 -10.04 1.50
C PHE A 200 22.33 -10.19 0.01
N GLN A 201 22.90 -9.19 -0.65
CA GLN A 201 23.26 -9.28 -2.07
C GLN A 201 24.26 -10.42 -2.32
N LYS A 202 25.32 -10.52 -1.50
CA LYS A 202 26.29 -11.63 -1.57
C LYS A 202 25.60 -12.98 -1.36
N TRP A 203 24.80 -13.09 -0.31
CA TRP A 203 24.05 -14.32 -0.04
C TRP A 203 23.13 -14.69 -1.22
N PHE A 204 22.43 -13.74 -1.82
CA PHE A 204 21.56 -14.00 -2.96
C PHE A 204 22.35 -14.52 -4.16
N GLU A 205 23.49 -13.89 -4.47
CA GLU A 205 24.39 -14.31 -5.56
C GLU A 205 25.01 -15.69 -5.34
N ASP A 206 25.29 -16.05 -4.07
CA ASP A 206 25.85 -17.36 -3.72
C ASP A 206 24.81 -18.49 -3.76
N ASN A 207 23.52 -18.18 -3.60
CA ASN A 207 22.45 -19.18 -3.46
C ASN A 207 21.52 -19.29 -4.68
N PHE A 208 21.41 -18.23 -5.50
CA PHE A 208 20.46 -18.18 -6.60
C PHE A 208 21.08 -17.71 -7.92
N GLU A 209 20.67 -18.37 -9.00
CA GLU A 209 20.88 -17.87 -10.35
C GLU A 209 19.67 -17.04 -10.80
N ILE A 210 19.91 -15.90 -11.45
CA ILE A 210 18.83 -15.02 -11.96
C ILE A 210 17.89 -15.78 -12.91
N SER A 211 18.42 -16.69 -13.72
CA SER A 211 17.64 -17.51 -14.67
C SER A 211 16.66 -18.47 -14.00
N SER A 212 16.82 -18.79 -12.71
CA SER A 212 15.89 -19.63 -11.96
C SER A 212 14.49 -18.98 -11.85
N PHE A 213 14.42 -17.65 -11.94
CA PHE A 213 13.16 -16.90 -11.83
C PHE A 213 12.45 -16.67 -13.17
N ASP A 214 13.03 -17.15 -14.29
CA ASP A 214 12.43 -17.01 -15.62
C ASP A 214 11.04 -17.67 -15.73
N TYR A 215 10.79 -18.71 -14.94
CA TYR A 215 9.53 -19.45 -14.97
C TYR A 215 8.33 -18.57 -14.64
N PHE A 216 8.47 -17.59 -13.74
CA PHE A 216 7.41 -16.65 -13.39
C PHE A 216 6.88 -15.88 -14.62
N MET A 217 7.79 -15.53 -15.54
CA MET A 217 7.45 -14.84 -16.79
C MET A 217 6.86 -15.78 -17.84
N LYS A 218 7.33 -17.03 -17.88
CA LYS A 218 6.94 -18.05 -18.87
C LYS A 218 5.63 -18.75 -18.49
N TYR A 219 5.21 -18.68 -17.23
CA TYR A 219 3.97 -19.25 -16.75
C TYR A 219 2.77 -18.70 -17.53
N THR A 220 1.86 -19.60 -17.90
CA THR A 220 0.61 -19.27 -18.59
C THR A 220 -0.54 -19.92 -17.83
N GLU A 221 -1.54 -19.13 -17.46
CA GLU A 221 -2.70 -19.60 -16.72
C GLU A 221 -3.68 -20.32 -17.67
N LYS A 222 -4.35 -21.36 -17.17
CA LYS A 222 -5.30 -22.13 -17.98
C LYS A 222 -6.66 -21.42 -18.02
N LEU A 223 -6.91 -20.71 -19.12
CA LEU A 223 -8.15 -19.97 -19.33
C LEU A 223 -9.22 -20.83 -20.03
N THR A 224 -10.43 -20.86 -19.48
CA THR A 224 -11.56 -21.67 -20.02
C THR A 224 -12.45 -20.90 -20.99
N SER A 225 -12.50 -19.56 -20.91
CA SER A 225 -13.35 -18.73 -21.76
C SER A 225 -12.83 -17.31 -21.93
N ILE A 226 -13.30 -16.62 -22.97
CA ILE A 226 -13.00 -15.19 -23.20
C ILE A 226 -13.50 -14.33 -22.03
N LYS A 227 -14.65 -14.69 -21.43
CA LYS A 227 -15.20 -13.98 -20.27
C LYS A 227 -14.27 -14.11 -19.06
N GLN A 228 -13.77 -15.32 -18.79
CA GLN A 228 -12.82 -15.55 -17.70
C GLN A 228 -11.50 -14.81 -17.95
N LYS A 229 -10.98 -14.85 -19.17
CA LYS A 229 -9.76 -14.11 -19.55
C LYS A 229 -9.88 -12.62 -19.22
N LYS A 230 -10.95 -11.97 -19.69
CA LYS A 230 -11.20 -10.53 -19.42
C LYS A 230 -11.34 -10.23 -17.92
N TYR A 231 -11.93 -11.15 -17.16
CA TYR A 231 -12.03 -11.02 -15.72
C TYR A 231 -10.66 -11.11 -15.04
N PHE A 232 -9.84 -12.11 -15.40
CA PHE A 232 -8.52 -12.32 -14.81
C PHE A 232 -7.57 -11.16 -15.15
N GLU A 233 -7.54 -10.73 -16.41
CA GLU A 233 -6.76 -9.56 -16.83
C GLU A 233 -7.18 -8.29 -16.06
N TRP A 234 -8.48 -8.12 -15.81
CA TRP A 234 -8.98 -7.00 -15.00
C TRP A 234 -8.56 -7.14 -13.54
N CYS A 235 -8.66 -8.32 -12.93
CA CYS A 235 -8.22 -8.55 -11.55
C CYS A 235 -6.73 -8.26 -11.38
N ALA A 236 -5.89 -8.83 -12.24
CA ALA A 236 -4.44 -8.68 -12.16
C ALA A 236 -4.01 -7.22 -12.37
N LYS A 237 -4.59 -6.53 -13.36
CA LYS A 237 -4.32 -5.11 -13.61
C LYS A 237 -4.64 -4.23 -12.41
N ASN A 238 -5.67 -4.57 -11.65
CA ASN A 238 -6.11 -3.82 -10.48
C ASN A 238 -5.55 -4.36 -9.16
N LYS A 239 -4.63 -5.35 -9.20
CA LYS A 239 -4.01 -5.96 -8.02
C LYS A 239 -5.04 -6.58 -7.06
N LEU A 240 -6.00 -7.32 -7.62
CA LEU A 240 -7.17 -7.86 -6.89
C LEU A 240 -7.13 -9.38 -6.68
N PHE A 241 -6.07 -10.07 -7.07
CA PHE A 241 -5.90 -11.46 -6.68
C PHE A 241 -5.38 -11.56 -5.24
N LEU A 242 -5.87 -12.53 -4.48
CA LEU A 242 -5.29 -12.91 -3.19
C LEU A 242 -3.98 -13.66 -3.43
N ASN A 243 -2.97 -12.92 -3.87
CA ASN A 243 -1.67 -13.40 -4.30
C ASN A 243 -0.66 -12.26 -4.16
N ASP A 244 0.31 -12.42 -3.27
CA ASP A 244 1.39 -11.46 -3.00
C ASP A 244 2.19 -11.10 -4.27
N LEU A 245 2.37 -12.06 -5.19
CA LEU A 245 3.06 -11.80 -6.45
C LEU A 245 2.33 -10.79 -7.32
N ASN A 246 1.01 -10.63 -7.13
CA ASN A 246 0.25 -9.65 -7.88
C ASN A 246 0.80 -8.24 -7.59
N ASP A 247 1.30 -7.95 -6.39
CA ASP A 247 1.87 -6.63 -6.03
C ASP A 247 3.25 -6.37 -6.64
N VAL A 248 4.00 -7.41 -7.03
CA VAL A 248 5.40 -7.28 -7.48
C VAL A 248 5.64 -7.62 -8.95
N CYS A 249 4.72 -8.32 -9.61
CA CYS A 249 4.80 -8.58 -11.05
C CYS A 249 3.43 -8.57 -11.74
N ASP A 250 3.46 -8.54 -13.09
CA ASP A 250 2.28 -8.49 -13.95
C ASP A 250 2.12 -9.75 -14.83
N TYR A 251 2.86 -10.82 -14.51
CA TYR A 251 2.83 -12.08 -15.26
C TYR A 251 1.59 -12.92 -14.91
N GLN A 252 1.22 -13.87 -15.79
CA GLN A 252 0.01 -14.68 -15.59
C GLN A 252 0.07 -15.62 -14.38
N ILE A 253 1.25 -15.84 -13.79
CA ILE A 253 1.38 -16.59 -12.52
C ILE A 253 0.60 -15.94 -11.37
N THR A 254 0.25 -14.67 -11.51
CA THR A 254 -0.57 -13.92 -10.55
C THR A 254 -2.07 -14.18 -10.69
N TYR A 255 -2.53 -14.89 -11.74
CA TYR A 255 -3.95 -15.00 -12.12
C TYR A 255 -4.71 -16.05 -11.29
N GLN A 256 -4.43 -16.10 -10.00
CA GLN A 256 -4.89 -17.14 -9.08
C GLN A 256 -4.94 -16.60 -7.66
N ASP A 257 -5.99 -16.96 -6.92
CA ASP A 257 -6.15 -16.67 -5.49
C ASP A 257 -5.52 -17.80 -4.66
N ILE A 258 -4.19 -17.76 -4.54
CA ILE A 258 -3.39 -18.83 -3.92
C ILE A 258 -3.24 -18.69 -2.40
N PHE A 259 -3.62 -17.55 -1.84
CA PHE A 259 -3.48 -17.29 -0.42
C PHE A 259 -4.21 -18.36 0.37
N SER A 260 -3.45 -19.14 1.13
CA SER A 260 -3.89 -20.32 1.85
C SER A 260 -3.30 -20.33 3.25
N LEU A 261 -3.81 -21.24 4.08
CA LEU A 261 -3.28 -21.46 5.40
C LEU A 261 -2.04 -22.35 5.32
N PRO A 262 -0.97 -22.07 6.09
CA PRO A 262 0.15 -22.99 6.18
C PRO A 262 -0.30 -24.32 6.75
N SER A 263 0.32 -25.41 6.30
CA SER A 263 0.07 -26.74 6.86
C SER A 263 0.46 -26.78 8.35
N PHE A 264 -0.40 -27.32 9.19
CA PHE A 264 -0.13 -27.52 10.61
C PHE A 264 -0.58 -28.92 11.07
N ILE A 265 -0.04 -29.38 12.19
CA ILE A 265 -0.36 -30.68 12.79
C ILE A 265 -1.01 -30.42 14.15
N GLN A 266 -2.18 -31.00 14.37
CA GLN A 266 -2.91 -30.92 15.63
C GLN A 266 -3.47 -32.29 16.01
N SER A 267 -3.59 -32.55 17.32
CA SER A 267 -4.32 -33.71 17.83
C SER A 267 -5.83 -33.51 17.69
N LEU A 268 -6.52 -34.45 17.06
CA LEU A 268 -7.97 -34.40 16.93
C LEU A 268 -8.64 -34.56 18.31
N ASN A 269 -9.61 -33.71 18.63
CA ASN A 269 -10.42 -33.85 19.83
C ASN A 269 -11.57 -34.82 19.56
N GLY A 270 -11.50 -36.03 20.12
CA GLY A 270 -12.54 -37.05 19.96
C GLY A 270 -13.91 -36.67 20.55
N ALA A 271 -14.01 -35.57 21.30
CA ALA A 271 -15.28 -35.04 21.80
C ALA A 271 -16.00 -34.12 20.79
N LEU A 272 -15.29 -33.61 19.77
CA LEU A 272 -15.84 -32.74 18.73
C LEU A 272 -16.23 -33.54 17.49
N THR A 273 -17.20 -33.03 16.75
CA THR A 273 -17.50 -33.53 15.40
C THR A 273 -16.39 -33.10 14.42
N MET A 274 -16.23 -33.83 13.31
CA MET A 274 -15.27 -33.46 12.26
C MET A 274 -15.49 -32.05 11.70
N HIS A 275 -16.75 -31.60 11.65
CA HIS A 275 -17.05 -30.24 11.21
C HIS A 275 -16.51 -29.20 12.19
N GLU A 276 -16.67 -29.43 13.50
CA GLU A 276 -16.18 -28.52 14.54
C GLU A 276 -14.64 -28.46 14.54
N GLU A 277 -13.97 -29.60 14.36
CA GLU A 277 -12.50 -29.67 14.19
C GLU A 277 -12.00 -28.86 12.99
N LEU A 278 -12.79 -28.79 11.90
CA LEU A 278 -12.44 -28.07 10.68
C LEU A 278 -12.95 -26.63 10.64
N SER A 279 -13.52 -26.12 11.74
CA SER A 279 -14.09 -24.77 11.78
C SER A 279 -13.10 -23.69 11.36
N TYR A 280 -11.82 -23.82 11.72
CA TYR A 280 -10.77 -22.88 11.31
C TYR A 280 -10.66 -22.76 9.79
N HIS A 281 -10.59 -23.91 9.10
CA HIS A 281 -10.51 -23.97 7.64
C HIS A 281 -11.80 -23.46 6.98
N GLY A 282 -12.96 -23.86 7.51
CA GLY A 282 -14.26 -23.42 7.00
C GLY A 282 -14.44 -21.90 7.08
N ASN A 283 -14.09 -21.29 8.23
CA ASN A 283 -14.16 -19.83 8.41
C ASN A 283 -13.17 -19.10 7.49
N TYR A 284 -11.96 -19.63 7.30
CA TYR A 284 -10.98 -19.04 6.39
C TYR A 284 -11.40 -19.14 4.92
N ASP A 285 -11.99 -20.26 4.50
CA ASP A 285 -12.51 -20.41 3.13
C ASP A 285 -13.71 -19.49 2.88
N GLU A 286 -14.57 -19.27 3.88
CA GLU A 286 -15.67 -18.30 3.81
C GLU A 286 -15.15 -16.88 3.53
N LEU A 287 -14.09 -16.45 4.23
CA LEU A 287 -13.45 -15.15 3.99
C LEU A 287 -13.00 -14.97 2.53
N LYS A 288 -12.29 -15.97 1.99
CA LYS A 288 -11.82 -15.94 0.60
C LYS A 288 -12.97 -15.94 -0.39
N ASN A 289 -13.98 -16.78 -0.16
CA ASN A 289 -15.14 -16.88 -1.02
C ASN A 289 -15.90 -15.54 -1.09
N ASP A 290 -16.13 -14.91 0.06
CA ASP A 290 -16.81 -13.62 0.15
C ASP A 290 -16.03 -12.50 -0.56
N TYR A 291 -14.70 -12.45 -0.36
CA TYR A 291 -13.85 -11.52 -1.09
C TYR A 291 -13.96 -11.73 -2.61
N CYS A 292 -13.79 -12.97 -3.07
CA CYS A 292 -13.86 -13.32 -4.49
C CYS A 292 -15.23 -12.99 -5.09
N TYR A 293 -16.31 -13.20 -4.35
CA TYR A 293 -17.66 -12.86 -4.77
C TYR A 293 -17.87 -11.35 -4.84
N ALA A 294 -17.45 -10.59 -3.82
CA ALA A 294 -17.54 -9.13 -3.83
C ALA A 294 -16.74 -8.52 -4.99
N ARG A 295 -15.52 -9.02 -5.24
CA ARG A 295 -14.69 -8.66 -6.40
C ARG A 295 -15.42 -8.92 -7.72
N TYR A 296 -16.08 -10.06 -7.85
CA TYR A 296 -16.87 -10.40 -9.04
C TYR A 296 -18.10 -9.50 -9.22
N LEU A 297 -18.79 -9.12 -8.14
CA LEU A 297 -19.89 -8.15 -8.19
C LEU A 297 -19.41 -6.78 -8.70
N ILE A 298 -18.24 -6.32 -8.28
CA ILE A 298 -17.63 -5.08 -8.79
C ILE A 298 -17.30 -5.21 -10.29
N TYR A 299 -16.73 -6.34 -10.70
CA TYR A 299 -16.42 -6.57 -12.11
C TYR A 299 -17.67 -6.63 -12.98
N SER A 300 -18.71 -7.34 -12.55
CA SER A 300 -19.94 -7.52 -13.34
C SER A 300 -20.77 -6.24 -13.43
N SER A 301 -20.75 -5.40 -12.39
CA SER A 301 -21.46 -4.12 -12.36
C SER A 301 -20.82 -3.03 -13.21
N LYS A 302 -19.50 -3.07 -13.43
CA LYS A 302 -18.76 -2.01 -14.14
C LYS A 302 -19.28 -1.77 -15.57
N ASP A 303 -19.75 -2.82 -16.24
CA ASP A 303 -20.19 -2.80 -17.64
C ASP A 303 -21.71 -2.51 -17.76
N ILE A 304 -22.42 -2.35 -16.64
CA ILE A 304 -23.83 -1.95 -16.63
C ILE A 304 -23.90 -0.42 -16.83
N PRO A 305 -24.72 0.10 -17.76
CA PRO A 305 -24.93 1.54 -17.91
C PRO A 305 -25.51 2.19 -16.65
N ASP A 306 -25.13 3.43 -16.36
CA ASP A 306 -25.48 4.12 -15.10
C ASP A 306 -26.99 4.30 -14.91
N ASP A 307 -27.75 4.41 -15.99
CA ASP A 307 -29.22 4.58 -15.96
C ASP A 307 -29.96 3.33 -16.45
N ALA A 308 -29.30 2.17 -16.56
CA ALA A 308 -29.92 0.97 -17.08
C ALA A 308 -31.05 0.49 -16.15
N PRO A 309 -32.31 0.43 -16.63
CA PRO A 309 -33.40 -0.13 -15.85
C PRO A 309 -33.21 -1.65 -15.74
N HIS A 310 -33.65 -2.22 -14.63
CA HIS A 310 -33.62 -3.66 -14.41
C HIS A 310 -35.00 -4.17 -13.96
N ILE A 311 -35.32 -5.44 -14.24
CA ILE A 311 -36.66 -6.00 -14.00
C ILE A 311 -37.11 -5.91 -12.54
N PHE A 312 -36.20 -6.03 -11.55
CA PHE A 312 -36.59 -5.88 -10.14
C PHE A 312 -37.06 -4.44 -9.82
N ASN A 313 -36.58 -3.44 -10.55
CA ASN A 313 -37.06 -2.08 -10.37
C ASN A 313 -38.52 -1.94 -10.82
N SER A 314 -39.01 -2.76 -11.74
CA SER A 314 -40.40 -2.72 -12.16
C SER A 314 -41.35 -3.53 -11.28
N THR A 315 -40.87 -4.23 -10.25
CA THR A 315 -41.73 -5.09 -9.40
C THR A 315 -42.41 -4.34 -8.26
N PHE A 316 -42.16 -3.03 -8.12
CA PHE A 316 -42.79 -2.19 -7.12
C PHE A 316 -42.92 -0.73 -7.59
N GLN A 317 -43.80 0.02 -6.96
CA GLN A 317 -44.00 1.44 -7.26
C GLN A 317 -42.90 2.28 -6.60
N HIS A 318 -42.26 3.14 -7.38
CA HIS A 318 -41.28 4.12 -6.89
C HIS A 318 -41.96 5.45 -6.58
N VAL A 319 -41.49 6.14 -5.55
CA VAL A 319 -41.88 7.51 -5.21
C VAL A 319 -40.68 8.41 -5.49
N GLU A 320 -40.88 9.49 -6.25
CA GLU A 320 -39.86 10.51 -6.48
C GLU A 320 -39.72 11.35 -5.20
N ASP A 321 -38.58 11.21 -4.53
CA ASP A 321 -38.26 11.88 -3.27
C ASP A 321 -37.37 13.12 -3.46
N MET A 322 -37.07 13.50 -4.72
CA MET A 322 -36.21 14.63 -5.09
C MET A 322 -34.76 14.50 -4.60
N THR A 323 -34.35 13.33 -4.11
CA THR A 323 -32.96 13.05 -3.73
C THR A 323 -32.09 12.68 -4.93
N TYR A 324 -32.72 12.43 -6.08
CA TYR A 324 -32.06 11.93 -7.29
C TYR A 324 -31.24 10.66 -7.03
N SER A 325 -31.71 9.83 -6.10
CA SER A 325 -31.02 8.59 -5.75
C SER A 325 -31.12 7.56 -6.89
N ILE A 326 -29.96 7.14 -7.40
CA ILE A 326 -29.90 6.11 -8.44
C ILE A 326 -30.05 4.74 -7.76
N ASN A 327 -31.17 4.07 -8.02
CA ASN A 327 -31.48 2.75 -7.45
C ASN A 327 -31.67 1.73 -8.58
N ASN A 328 -30.59 1.28 -9.20
CA ASN A 328 -30.63 0.25 -10.25
C ASN A 328 -29.75 -0.96 -9.91
N LEU A 329 -29.67 -1.95 -10.82
CA LEU A 329 -28.88 -3.15 -10.60
C LEU A 329 -27.40 -2.85 -10.35
N LYS A 330 -26.82 -1.90 -11.09
CA LYS A 330 -25.42 -1.50 -10.92
C LYS A 330 -25.15 -1.03 -9.49
N VAL A 331 -25.94 -0.08 -9.01
CA VAL A 331 -25.82 0.47 -7.65
C VAL A 331 -26.08 -0.62 -6.60
N ALA A 332 -27.06 -1.50 -6.83
CA ALA A 332 -27.33 -2.61 -5.92
C ALA A 332 -26.15 -3.59 -5.82
N GLN A 333 -25.51 -3.95 -6.93
CA GLN A 333 -24.33 -4.80 -6.95
C GLN A 333 -23.15 -4.14 -6.23
N TYR A 334 -22.89 -2.85 -6.45
CA TYR A 334 -21.86 -2.13 -5.70
C TYR A 334 -22.17 -2.09 -4.21
N LYS A 335 -23.39 -1.70 -3.82
CA LYS A 335 -23.80 -1.67 -2.40
C LYS A 335 -23.60 -3.04 -1.73
N SER A 336 -23.96 -4.13 -2.40
CA SER A 336 -23.73 -5.49 -1.91
C SER A 336 -22.25 -5.84 -1.80
N ALA A 337 -21.44 -5.52 -2.82
CA ALA A 337 -20.00 -5.74 -2.77
C ALA A 337 -19.34 -4.99 -1.60
N PHE A 338 -19.68 -3.72 -1.40
CA PHE A 338 -19.16 -2.93 -0.28
C PHE A 338 -19.59 -3.54 1.07
N ARG A 339 -20.86 -3.93 1.23
CA ARG A 339 -21.32 -4.58 2.47
C ARG A 339 -20.53 -5.85 2.78
N ILE A 340 -20.28 -6.68 1.77
CA ILE A 340 -19.46 -7.89 1.93
C ILE A 340 -18.04 -7.52 2.36
N ILE A 341 -17.39 -6.60 1.66
CA ILE A 341 -16.02 -6.16 1.98
C ILE A 341 -15.93 -5.58 3.41
N TYR A 342 -16.91 -4.78 3.83
CA TYR A 342 -16.93 -4.28 5.22
C TYR A 342 -17.12 -5.41 6.24
N SER A 343 -17.99 -6.39 5.95
CA SER A 343 -18.18 -7.54 6.83
C SER A 343 -16.96 -8.45 6.95
N LEU A 344 -16.05 -8.44 5.96
CA LEU A 344 -14.80 -9.19 6.03
C LEU A 344 -13.93 -8.73 7.21
N PHE A 345 -13.94 -7.45 7.57
CA PHE A 345 -13.14 -6.98 8.72
C PHE A 345 -13.59 -7.62 10.03
N ASP A 346 -14.91 -7.74 10.25
CA ASP A 346 -15.46 -8.39 11.44
C ASP A 346 -15.15 -9.89 11.44
N LYS A 347 -15.24 -10.55 10.28
CA LYS A 347 -14.91 -11.97 10.15
C LYS A 347 -13.41 -12.25 10.35
N ILE A 348 -12.53 -11.37 9.87
CA ILE A 348 -11.08 -11.44 10.12
C ILE A 348 -10.81 -11.27 11.62
N ALA A 349 -11.45 -10.28 12.26
CA ALA A 349 -11.31 -10.06 13.70
C ALA A 349 -11.79 -11.28 14.52
N TYR A 350 -12.92 -11.88 14.12
CA TYR A 350 -13.40 -13.12 14.72
C TYR A 350 -12.39 -14.27 14.54
N LEU A 351 -11.88 -14.49 13.33
CA LEU A 351 -10.92 -15.56 13.04
C LEU A 351 -9.68 -15.42 13.93
N ILE A 352 -9.07 -14.22 13.98
CA ILE A 352 -7.86 -13.93 14.78
C ILE A 352 -8.11 -14.04 16.29
N SER A 353 -9.32 -13.72 16.76
CA SER A 353 -9.64 -13.76 18.19
C SER A 353 -10.03 -15.15 18.67
N HIS A 354 -10.58 -15.99 17.81
CA HIS A 354 -11.18 -17.28 18.18
C HIS A 354 -10.23 -18.46 17.95
N PHE A 355 -9.36 -18.37 16.95
CA PHE A 355 -8.37 -19.38 16.59
C PHE A 355 -6.96 -18.77 16.71
#